data_AF-A0A933Z0F5-F1
#
_entry.id   AF-A0A933Z0F5-F1
#
_cell.length_a   1.000
_cell.length_b   1.000
_cell.length_c   1.000
_cell.angle_alpha   90.00
_cell.angle_beta   90.00
_cell.angle_gamma   90.00
#
_symmetry.space_group_name_H-M   'P 1'
#
loop_
_entity.id
_entity.type
_entity.pdbx_description
1 polymer ?
#
loop_
_entity_poly.entity_id
_entity_poly.type
_entity_poly.pdbx_seq_one_letter_code
_entity_poly.pdbx_strand_id
1 'polypeptide(L)'
;MREGCSGRCRTLLYISGLWREGMREFEAGDHARGESLQRKALAILVELGGFPVIEAKIHNNLGVILCCSGRSAEARWEFSQALTLLSSRVTPGSRFHEVLARNYTQSLAPRELPDIRAEEREPLAQAS
;
A
#
# COMPACT_ATOMS: atom_id res chain seq x y z
N MET A 1 34.03 -19.79 15.99
CA MET A 1 33.40 -19.49 14.68
C MET A 1 32.10 -18.76 14.97
N ARG A 2 31.99 -17.46 14.63
CA ARG A 2 30.76 -16.67 14.82
C ARG A 2 30.02 -16.63 13.49
N GLU A 3 29.36 -17.72 13.15
CA GLU A 3 28.35 -17.71 12.09
C GLU A 3 27.07 -17.08 12.65
N GLY A 4 26.38 -16.24 11.87
CA GLY A 4 24.95 -16.02 12.14
C GLY A 4 24.43 -14.59 12.25
N CYS A 5 25.09 -13.57 11.70
CA CYS A 5 24.38 -12.31 11.43
C CYS A 5 24.68 -11.84 10.01
N SER A 6 23.82 -12.22 9.07
CA SER A 6 23.89 -11.90 7.62
C SER A 6 23.88 -10.39 7.27
N GLY A 7 24.08 -9.47 8.21
CA GLY A 7 23.93 -8.02 8.02
C GLY A 7 22.49 -7.54 7.81
N ARG A 8 21.60 -8.44 7.38
CA ARG A 8 20.18 -8.17 7.08
C ARG A 8 19.42 -7.50 8.22
N CYS A 9 19.70 -7.85 9.48
CA CYS A 9 19.09 -7.19 10.63
C CYS A 9 19.44 -5.69 10.71
N ARG A 10 20.69 -5.32 10.40
CA ARG A 10 21.12 -3.92 10.35
C ARG A 10 20.45 -3.18 9.18
N THR A 11 20.36 -3.83 8.02
CA THR A 11 19.66 -3.27 6.85
C THR A 11 18.17 -3.06 7.14
N LEU A 12 17.50 -4.00 7.80
CA LEU A 12 16.09 -3.84 8.21
C LEU A 12 15.89 -2.69 9.20
N LEU A 13 16.82 -2.51 10.15
CA LEU A 13 16.78 -1.37 11.06
C LEU A 13 16.97 -0.05 10.32
N TYR A 14 17.86 -0.02 9.32
CA TYR A 14 18.08 1.15 8.48
C TYR A 14 16.86 1.50 7.63
N ILE A 15 16.28 0.53 6.92
CA ILE A 15 15.00 0.67 6.19
C ILE A 15 13.91 1.19 7.14
N SER A 16 13.85 0.63 8.35
CA SER A 16 12.89 1.04 9.37
C SER A 16 13.16 2.44 9.94
N GLY A 17 14.37 2.96 9.81
CA GLY A 17 14.68 4.36 10.09
C GLY A 17 14.11 5.26 8.99
N LEU A 18 14.47 4.95 7.74
CA LEU A 18 14.06 5.71 6.56
C LEU A 18 12.54 5.87 6.46
N TRP A 19 11.76 4.79 6.59
CA TRP A 19 10.31 4.89 6.45
C TRP A 19 9.64 5.66 7.60
N ARG A 20 10.28 5.77 8.78
CA ARG A 20 9.74 6.45 9.96
C ARG A 20 10.06 7.92 9.82
N GLU A 21 11.28 8.25 9.42
CA GLU A 21 11.66 9.60 9.04
C GLU A 21 10.74 10.12 7.93
N GLY A 22 10.51 9.33 6.87
CA GLY A 22 9.62 9.75 5.79
C GLY A 22 8.19 10.02 6.25
N MET A 23 7.65 9.22 7.18
CA MET A 23 6.34 9.52 7.78
C MET A 23 6.35 10.78 8.63
N ARG A 24 7.45 11.09 9.34
CA ARG A 24 7.58 12.32 10.12
C ARG A 24 7.67 13.56 9.23
N GLU A 25 8.41 13.48 8.13
CA GLU A 25 8.49 14.59 7.16
C GLU A 25 7.14 14.81 6.49
N PHE A 26 6.42 13.73 6.19
CA PHE A 26 5.03 13.81 5.71
C PHE A 26 4.10 14.48 6.74
N GLU A 27 4.17 14.08 8.02
CA GLU A 27 3.39 14.70 9.11
C GLU A 27 3.75 16.19 9.30
N ALA A 28 4.99 16.58 8.99
CA ALA A 28 5.43 17.97 8.99
C ALA A 28 4.98 18.76 7.75
N GLY A 29 4.32 18.12 6.78
CA GLY A 29 3.79 18.73 5.56
C GLY A 29 4.72 18.63 4.35
N ASP A 30 5.93 18.10 4.48
CA ASP A 30 6.84 17.87 3.36
C ASP A 30 6.56 16.50 2.73
N HIS A 31 5.49 16.45 1.94
CA HIS A 31 5.07 15.23 1.26
C HIS A 31 6.13 14.72 0.27
N ALA A 32 6.87 15.61 -0.39
CA ALA A 32 7.88 15.26 -1.37
C ALA A 32 9.07 14.54 -0.72
N ARG A 33 9.52 15.04 0.43
CA ARG A 33 10.58 14.40 1.20
C ARG A 33 10.11 13.08 1.82
N GLY A 34 8.88 13.03 2.33
CA GLY A 34 8.27 11.80 2.83
C GLY A 34 8.22 10.70 1.75
N GLU A 35 7.76 11.06 0.55
CA GLU A 35 7.71 10.15 -0.60
C GLU A 35 9.11 9.65 -1.01
N SER A 36 10.10 10.54 -1.06
CA SER A 36 11.49 10.19 -1.40
C SER A 36 12.09 9.18 -0.41
N LEU A 37 11.89 9.40 0.90
CA LEU A 37 12.37 8.52 1.95
C LEU A 37 11.71 7.13 1.89
N GLN A 38 10.41 7.10 1.60
CA GLN A 38 9.66 5.86 1.42
C GLN A 38 10.14 5.07 0.20
N ARG A 39 10.39 5.73 -0.95
CA ARG A 39 10.94 5.06 -2.13
C ARG A 39 12.35 4.51 -1.90
N LYS A 40 13.20 5.25 -1.18
CA LYS A 40 14.53 4.76 -0.78
C LYS A 40 14.43 3.51 0.09
N ALA A 41 13.52 3.53 1.08
CA ALA A 41 13.26 2.37 1.93
C ALA A 41 12.78 1.16 1.12
N LEU A 42 11.89 1.38 0.14
CA LEU A 42 11.36 0.33 -0.73
C LEU A 42 12.45 -0.30 -1.60
N ALA A 43 13.28 0.52 -2.25
CA ALA A 43 14.35 0.04 -3.13
C ALA A 43 15.29 -0.93 -2.40
N ILE A 44 15.76 -0.55 -1.20
CA ILE A 44 16.65 -1.39 -0.39
C ILE A 44 15.93 -2.67 0.07
N LEU A 45 14.64 -2.57 0.39
CA LEU A 45 13.86 -3.74 0.84
C LEU A 45 13.62 -4.75 -0.28
N VAL A 46 13.33 -4.28 -1.50
CA VAL A 46 13.16 -5.12 -2.68
C VAL A 46 14.46 -5.84 -3.02
N GLU A 47 15.60 -5.15 -2.96
CA GLU A 47 16.92 -5.77 -3.13
C GLU A 47 17.21 -6.83 -2.06
N LEU A 48 16.78 -6.57 -0.81
CA LEU A 48 16.98 -7.50 0.30
C LEU A 48 16.12 -8.77 0.14
N GLY A 49 14.88 -8.60 -0.36
CA GLY A 49 13.91 -9.67 -0.59
C GLY A 49 13.42 -10.38 0.68
N GLY A 50 12.30 -11.10 0.55
CA GLY A 50 11.80 -11.97 1.62
C GLY A 50 11.04 -11.26 2.76
N PHE A 51 10.68 -9.98 2.59
CA PHE A 51 9.94 -9.19 3.59
C PHE A 51 8.63 -8.59 3.06
N PRO A 52 7.71 -9.43 2.53
CA PRO A 52 6.48 -8.99 1.86
C PRO A 52 5.56 -8.12 2.75
N VAL A 53 5.54 -8.39 4.06
CA VAL A 53 4.72 -7.61 5.02
C VAL A 53 5.28 -6.21 5.21
N ILE A 54 6.61 -6.08 5.25
CA ILE A 54 7.28 -4.78 5.38
C ILE A 54 7.13 -4.01 4.07
N GLU A 55 7.26 -4.69 2.94
CA GLU A 55 7.11 -4.13 1.60
C GLU A 55 5.70 -3.59 1.38
N ALA A 56 4.67 -4.38 1.70
CA ALA A 56 3.28 -3.94 1.67
C ALA A 56 3.03 -2.71 2.56
N LYS A 57 3.72 -2.61 3.70
CA LYS A 57 3.60 -1.44 4.58
C LYS A 57 4.27 -0.19 4.01
N ILE A 58 5.39 -0.32 3.30
CA ILE A 58 6.00 0.83 2.61
C ILE A 58 5.09 1.30 1.47
N HIS A 59 4.55 0.37 0.68
CA HIS A 59 3.57 0.67 -0.37
C HIS A 59 2.31 1.35 0.20
N ASN A 60 1.75 0.87 1.32
CA ASN A 60 0.65 1.54 1.99
C ASN A 60 0.98 3.00 2.33
N ASN A 61 2.16 3.24 2.89
CA ASN A 61 2.57 4.57 3.32
C ASN A 61 2.77 5.50 2.11
N LEU A 62 3.35 4.99 1.01
CA LEU A 62 3.42 5.71 -0.26
C LEU A 62 2.03 6.08 -0.77
N GLY A 63 1.09 5.14 -0.76
CA GLY A 63 -0.30 5.39 -1.16
C GLY A 63 -0.95 6.53 -0.37
N VAL A 64 -0.77 6.55 0.96
CA VAL A 64 -1.28 7.63 1.82
C VAL A 64 -0.65 8.99 1.45
N ILE A 65 0.67 9.06 1.31
CA ILE A 65 1.39 10.30 0.97
C ILE A 65 0.94 10.84 -0.40
N LEU A 66 0.78 9.94 -1.38
CA LEU A 66 0.33 10.29 -2.73
C LEU A 66 -1.12 10.78 -2.75
N CYS A 67 -2.02 10.14 -1.99
CA CYS A 67 -3.39 10.61 -1.82
C CYS A 67 -3.44 12.02 -1.24
N CYS A 68 -2.67 12.29 -0.18
CA CYS A 68 -2.57 13.61 0.43
C CYS A 68 -1.92 14.66 -0.49
N SER A 69 -1.15 14.22 -1.48
CA SER A 69 -0.55 15.07 -2.52
C SER A 69 -1.44 15.25 -3.76
N GLY A 70 -2.67 14.72 -3.74
CA GLY A 70 -3.61 14.79 -4.87
C GLY A 70 -3.34 13.81 -6.01
N ARG A 71 -2.37 12.90 -5.86
CA ARG A 71 -1.93 11.92 -6.87
C ARG A 71 -2.64 10.58 -6.69
N SER A 72 -3.98 10.60 -6.69
CA SER A 72 -4.80 9.42 -6.36
C SER A 72 -4.60 8.23 -7.31
N ALA A 73 -4.29 8.47 -8.59
CA ALA A 73 -4.03 7.39 -9.54
C ALA A 73 -2.79 6.57 -9.16
N GLU A 74 -1.72 7.25 -8.74
CA GLU A 74 -0.48 6.59 -8.30
C GLU A 74 -0.67 5.95 -6.93
N ALA A 75 -1.42 6.60 -6.03
CA ALA A 75 -1.77 6.01 -4.74
C ALA A 75 -2.49 4.66 -4.88
N ARG A 76 -3.42 4.54 -5.84
CA ARG A 76 -4.12 3.28 -6.14
C ARG A 76 -3.16 2.18 -6.56
N TRP A 77 -2.19 2.52 -7.40
CA TRP A 77 -1.18 1.55 -7.83
C TRP A 77 -0.39 1.04 -6.62
N GLU A 78 0.05 1.93 -5.73
CA GLU A 78 0.78 1.56 -4.51
C GLU A 78 -0.07 0.67 -3.58
N PHE A 79 -1.33 1.02 -3.34
CA PHE A 79 -2.24 0.20 -2.54
C PHE A 79 -2.51 -1.17 -3.17
N SER A 80 -2.59 -1.26 -4.50
CA SER A 80 -2.73 -2.53 -5.22
C SER A 80 -1.50 -3.43 -5.06
N GLN A 81 -0.28 -2.87 -5.11
CA GLN A 81 0.94 -3.62 -4.83
C GLN A 81 0.94 -4.17 -3.39
N ALA A 82 0.58 -3.33 -2.42
CA ALA A 82 0.48 -3.75 -1.02
C ALA A 82 -0.53 -4.90 -0.80
N LEU A 83 -1.70 -4.82 -1.44
CA LEU A 83 -2.69 -5.89 -1.41
C LEU A 83 -2.18 -7.17 -2.08
N THR A 84 -1.50 -7.06 -3.22
CA THR A 84 -0.97 -8.23 -3.94
C THR A 84 0.08 -8.97 -3.10
N LEU A 85 0.97 -8.23 -2.45
CA LEU A 85 1.99 -8.77 -1.56
C LEU A 85 1.38 -9.50 -0.36
N LEU A 86 0.29 -8.98 0.22
CA LEU A 86 -0.40 -9.63 1.34
C LEU A 86 -1.28 -10.80 0.91
N SER A 87 -2.03 -10.69 -0.19
CA SER A 87 -2.89 -11.76 -0.71
C SER A 87 -2.11 -13.02 -1.05
N SER A 88 -0.82 -12.88 -1.39
CA SER A 88 0.06 -14.03 -1.67
C SER A 88 0.49 -14.81 -0.42
N ARG A 89 0.38 -14.25 0.80
CA ARG A 89 1.08 -14.77 1.99
C ARG A 89 0.38 -14.60 3.35
N VAL A 90 -0.64 -13.75 3.46
CA VAL A 90 -1.31 -13.44 4.73
C VAL A 90 -2.76 -13.91 4.66
N THR A 91 -3.23 -14.54 5.74
CA THR A 91 -4.62 -14.97 5.89
C THR A 91 -5.56 -13.79 5.60
N PRO A 92 -6.49 -13.93 4.64
CA PRO A 92 -7.56 -12.96 4.44
C PRO A 92 -8.24 -12.68 5.79
N GLY A 93 -8.32 -11.41 6.20
CA GLY A 93 -8.92 -11.01 7.49
C GLY A 93 -7.94 -10.56 8.58
N SER A 94 -6.64 -10.41 8.30
CA SER A 94 -5.76 -9.67 9.21
C SER A 94 -6.17 -8.19 9.29
N ARG A 95 -6.12 -7.58 10.49
CA ARG A 95 -6.36 -6.13 10.68
C ARG A 95 -5.55 -5.26 9.71
N PHE A 96 -4.34 -5.70 9.35
CA PHE A 96 -3.51 -4.98 8.39
C PHE A 96 -4.05 -5.07 6.95
N HIS A 97 -4.59 -6.23 6.56
CA HIS A 97 -5.26 -6.42 5.28
C HIS A 97 -6.53 -5.55 5.17
N GLU A 98 -7.34 -5.49 6.24
CA GLU A 98 -8.55 -4.66 6.28
C GLU A 98 -8.25 -3.16 6.12
N VAL A 99 -7.22 -2.66 6.81
CA VAL A 99 -6.78 -1.26 6.68
C VAL A 99 -6.35 -0.96 5.25
N LEU A 100 -5.58 -1.86 4.63
CA LEU A 100 -5.13 -1.70 3.25
C LEU A 100 -6.28 -1.73 2.26
N ALA A 101 -7.21 -2.67 2.40
CA ALA A 101 -8.40 -2.75 1.56
C ALA A 101 -9.26 -1.48 1.68
N ARG A 102 -9.42 -0.94 2.90
CA ARG A 102 -10.13 0.32 3.11
C ARG A 102 -9.42 1.49 2.44
N ASN A 103 -8.10 1.61 2.61
CA ASN A 103 -7.32 2.68 1.99
C ASN A 103 -7.41 2.62 0.45
N TYR A 104 -7.34 1.41 -0.12
CA TYR A 104 -7.56 1.19 -1.55
C TYR A 104 -8.95 1.66 -1.99
N THR A 105 -10.01 1.20 -1.31
CA THR A 105 -11.40 1.59 -1.64
C THR A 105 -11.64 3.09 -1.52
N GLN A 106 -11.04 3.76 -0.53
CA GLN A 106 -11.15 5.22 -0.37
C GLN A 106 -10.38 6.00 -1.44
N SER A 107 -9.31 5.42 -1.99
CA SER A 107 -8.57 6.01 -3.10
C SER A 107 -9.27 5.84 -4.46
N LEU A 108 -10.27 4.96 -4.55
CA LEU A 108 -11.19 4.90 -5.68
C LEU A 108 -12.14 6.10 -5.57
N ALA A 109 -12.17 6.95 -6.58
CA ALA A 109 -13.19 8.00 -6.68
C ALA A 109 -14.60 7.35 -6.64
N PRO A 110 -15.65 8.06 -6.19
CA PRO A 110 -17.03 7.52 -6.11
C PRO A 110 -17.67 7.12 -7.45
N ARG A 111 -16.90 7.10 -8.55
CA ARG A 111 -17.35 6.75 -9.90
C ARG A 111 -16.90 5.37 -10.39
N GLU A 112 -16.15 4.61 -9.58
CA GLU A 112 -15.61 3.29 -9.96
C GLU A 112 -16.05 2.16 -9.02
N LEU A 113 -17.09 2.36 -8.20
CA LEU A 113 -17.82 1.21 -7.68
C LEU A 113 -18.60 0.61 -8.87
N PRO A 114 -18.33 -0.64 -9.31
CA PRO A 114 -19.25 -1.30 -10.22
C PRO A 114 -20.62 -1.28 -9.53
N ASP A 115 -21.60 -0.72 -10.24
CA ASP A 115 -22.96 -0.61 -9.78
C ASP A 115 -23.56 -2.01 -9.61
N ILE A 116 -23.35 -2.60 -8.43
CA ILE A 116 -23.97 -3.87 -8.04
C ILE A 116 -25.50 -3.78 -7.93
N ARG A 117 -26.11 -2.62 -8.21
CA ARG A 117 -27.56 -2.44 -8.30
C ARG A 117 -28.08 -2.36 -9.73
N ALA A 118 -27.23 -2.45 -10.75
CA ALA A 118 -27.66 -2.42 -12.14
C ALA A 118 -28.21 -3.77 -12.66
N GLU A 119 -28.05 -4.88 -11.92
CA GLU A 119 -28.51 -6.21 -12.35
C GLU A 119 -29.94 -6.61 -11.90
N GLU A 120 -30.64 -5.79 -11.10
CA GLU A 120 -32.03 -6.10 -10.66
C GLU A 120 -33.13 -5.33 -11.41
N ARG A 121 -32.86 -4.77 -12.59
CA ARG A 121 -33.93 -4.26 -13.46
C ARG A 121 -34.13 -5.17 -14.67
N GLU A 122 -34.74 -6.33 -14.44
CA GLU A 122 -35.49 -7.03 -15.48
C GLU A 122 -36.50 -6.04 -16.13
N PRO A 123 -36.48 -5.87 -17.46
CA PRO A 123 -37.56 -5.19 -18.15
C PRO A 123 -38.77 -6.14 -18.25
N LEU A 124 -39.74 -5.96 -17.36
CA LEU A 124 -41.12 -6.31 -17.68
C LEU A 124 -41.59 -5.45 -18.87
N ALA A 125 -42.30 -6.09 -19.81
CA ALA A 125 -42.94 -5.56 -21.01
C ALA A 125 -42.02 -5.65 -22.27
N GLN A 126 -42.35 -6.37 -23.34
CA GLN A 126 -43.66 -6.62 -23.94
C GLN A 126 -43.61 -7.94 -24.75
N ALA A 127 -44.59 -8.83 -24.53
CA ALA A 127 -45.03 -9.79 -25.54
C ALA A 127 -46.44 -9.35 -25.96
N SER A 128 -46.59 -8.98 -27.23
CA SER A 128 -47.87 -8.94 -27.93
C SER A 128 -47.99 -10.17 -28.80
#